data_AF-A0A1G2ID10-F1
#
_entry.id   AF-A0A1G2ID10-F1
#
_cell.length_a   1.000
_cell.length_b   1.000
_cell.length_c   1.000
_cell.angle_alpha   90.00
_cell.angle_beta   90.00
_cell.angle_gamma   90.00
#
_symmetry.space_group_name_H-M   'P 1'
#
loop_
_entity.id
_entity.type
_entity.pdbx_description
1 polymer ?
#
loop_
_entity_poly.entity_id
_entity_poly.type
_entity_poly.pdbx_seq_one_letter_code
_entity_poly.pdbx_strand_id
1 'polypeptide(L)'
;MIINNPPKFYKIKFWRAAKMKKIILSLVALSVLAMPVLALAQPSVTITSIDDLVDAVKRPLWIIFGLIALIAFVIAGILFLTAAGSPEKIAQARTAFLWGVVGVVVGIVAYSIVTIIETAL
;
A
#
# COMPACT_ATOMS: atom_id res chain seq x y z
N MET A 1 26.51 51.97 -31.20
CA MET A 1 25.24 51.50 -30.61
C MET A 1 25.56 50.25 -29.79
N ILE A 2 25.68 50.36 -28.46
CA ILE A 2 26.02 49.21 -27.60
C ILE A 2 24.77 48.31 -27.51
N ILE A 3 24.83 47.18 -28.20
CA ILE A 3 23.84 46.10 -28.09
C ILE A 3 24.06 45.40 -26.74
N ASN A 4 23.37 45.90 -25.71
CA ASN A 4 23.35 45.29 -24.38
C ASN A 4 22.55 43.98 -24.45
N ASN A 5 23.25 42.87 -24.71
CA ASN A 5 22.68 41.53 -24.68
C ASN A 5 22.35 41.16 -23.21
N PRO A 6 21.08 40.90 -22.87
CA PRO A 6 20.71 40.66 -21.48
C PRO A 6 21.46 39.44 -20.91
N PRO A 7 21.90 39.49 -19.64
CA PRO A 7 22.72 38.46 -19.03
C PRO A 7 22.01 37.09 -19.06
N LYS A 8 22.70 36.07 -19.58
CA LYS A 8 22.19 34.67 -19.74
C LYS A 8 21.62 34.06 -18.45
N PHE A 9 22.01 34.60 -17.29
CA PHE A 9 21.54 34.19 -15.96
C PHE A 9 20.03 34.36 -15.75
N TYR A 10 19.37 35.29 -16.46
CA TYR A 10 17.93 35.49 -16.35
C TYR A 10 17.13 34.29 -16.86
N LYS A 11 17.53 33.70 -17.99
CA LYS A 11 16.87 32.53 -18.57
C LYS A 11 16.96 31.30 -17.66
N ILE A 12 18.10 31.08 -17.00
CA ILE A 12 18.30 29.93 -16.10
C ILE A 12 17.41 30.04 -14.86
N LYS A 13 17.35 31.21 -14.22
CA LYS A 13 16.43 31.45 -13.09
C LYS A 13 14.97 31.28 -13.51
N PHE A 14 14.59 31.79 -14.68
CA PHE A 14 13.24 31.67 -15.24
C PHE A 14 12.81 30.22 -15.49
N TRP A 15 13.66 29.41 -16.14
CA TRP A 15 13.38 28.00 -16.41
C TRP A 15 13.23 27.17 -15.13
N ARG A 16 14.06 27.45 -14.11
CA ARG A 16 13.95 26.77 -12.80
C ARG A 16 12.66 27.16 -12.07
N ALA A 17 12.28 28.43 -12.09
CA ALA A 17 11.03 28.90 -11.49
C ALA A 17 9.79 28.29 -12.16
N ALA A 18 9.77 28.24 -13.50
CA ALA A 18 8.67 27.63 -14.25
C ALA A 18 8.57 26.11 -14.01
N LYS A 19 9.71 25.42 -13.89
CA LYS A 19 9.76 23.98 -13.58
C LYS A 19 9.25 23.69 -12.16
N MET A 20 9.65 24.48 -11.16
CA MET A 20 9.19 24.33 -9.78
C MET A 20 7.68 24.57 -9.64
N LYS A 21 7.13 25.56 -10.33
CA LYS A 21 5.67 25.81 -10.33
C LYS A 21 4.88 24.60 -10.84
N LYS A 22 5.37 23.91 -11.88
CA LYS A 22 4.75 22.69 -12.42
C LYS A 22 4.84 21.50 -11.46
N ILE A 23 5.95 21.36 -10.74
CA ILE A 23 6.14 20.31 -9.73
C ILE A 23 5.21 20.53 -8.53
N ILE A 24 5.09 21.78 -8.07
CA ILE A 24 4.15 22.14 -7.00
C ILE A 24 2.71 21.87 -7.44
N LEU A 25 2.35 22.26 -8.67
CA LEU A 25 1.03 21.96 -9.24
C LEU A 25 0.74 20.45 -9.34
N SER A 26 1.74 19.65 -9.71
CA SER A 26 1.63 18.19 -9.78
C SER A 26 1.40 17.55 -8.41
N LEU A 27 2.11 18.01 -7.37
CA LEU A 27 1.94 17.52 -6.00
C LEU A 27 0.55 17.88 -5.44
N VAL A 28 0.10 19.11 -5.70
CA VAL A 28 -1.24 19.55 -5.31
C VAL A 28 -2.31 18.73 -6.05
N ALA A 29 -2.16 18.51 -7.36
CA ALA A 29 -3.08 17.66 -8.12
C ALA A 29 -3.13 16.22 -7.60
N LEU A 30 -1.98 15.65 -7.23
CA LEU A 30 -1.91 14.32 -6.63
C LEU A 30 -2.64 14.27 -5.28
N SER A 31 -2.50 15.30 -4.44
CA SER A 31 -3.25 15.37 -3.17
C SER A 31 -4.76 15.52 -3.37
N VAL A 32 -5.21 16.31 -4.36
CA VAL A 32 -6.64 16.49 -4.69
C VAL A 32 -7.24 15.20 -5.24
N LEU A 33 -6.49 14.44 -6.03
CA LEU A 33 -6.91 13.13 -6.52
C LEU A 33 -6.89 12.05 -5.43
N ALA A 34 -6.03 12.19 -4.42
CA ALA A 34 -6.02 11.30 -3.26
C ALA A 34 -7.16 11.60 -2.27
N MET A 35 -7.69 12.83 -2.22
CA MET A 35 -8.75 13.22 -1.27
C MET A 35 -10.00 12.32 -1.32
N PRO A 36 -10.57 11.96 -2.48
CA PRO A 36 -11.71 11.05 -2.54
C PRO A 36 -11.40 9.68 -1.96
N VAL A 37 -10.19 9.16 -2.20
CA VAL A 37 -9.76 7.85 -1.68
C VAL A 37 -9.65 7.90 -0.16
N LEU A 38 -9.17 9.01 0.41
CA LEU A 38 -9.07 9.19 1.86
C LEU A 38 -10.45 9.41 2.52
N ALA A 39 -11.36 10.12 1.87
CA ALA A 39 -12.73 10.30 2.33
C ALA A 39 -13.51 8.99 2.35
N LEU A 40 -13.30 8.11 1.37
CA LEU A 40 -13.90 6.78 1.31
C LEU A 40 -13.20 5.75 2.19
N ALA A 41 -11.98 6.03 2.65
CA ALA A 41 -11.26 5.15 3.59
C ALA A 41 -11.67 5.36 5.05
N GLN A 42 -12.46 6.41 5.35
CA GLN A 42 -12.88 6.71 6.72
C GLN A 42 -13.81 5.60 7.22
N PRO A 43 -13.42 4.84 8.26
CA PRO A 43 -14.33 3.88 8.85
C PRO A 43 -15.41 4.67 9.61
N SER A 44 -16.65 4.65 9.13
CA SER A 44 -17.79 5.21 9.86
C SER A 44 -18.11 4.28 11.02
N VAL A 45 -17.43 4.45 12.13
CA VAL A 45 -17.68 3.72 13.37
C VAL A 45 -18.45 4.63 14.31
N THR A 46 -19.72 4.33 14.53
CA THR A 46 -20.51 4.93 15.60
C THR A 46 -20.30 4.09 16.85
N ILE A 47 -19.70 4.67 17.87
CA ILE A 47 -19.32 3.91 19.08
C ILE A 47 -20.48 4.00 20.07
N THR A 48 -21.25 2.93 20.18
CA THR A 48 -22.37 2.83 21.12
C THR A 48 -22.16 1.75 22.18
N SER A 49 -21.23 0.83 21.94
CA SER A 49 -20.90 -0.30 22.79
C SER A 49 -19.41 -0.65 22.73
N ILE A 50 -18.98 -1.54 23.62
CA ILE A 50 -17.62 -2.09 23.60
C ILE A 50 -17.40 -2.95 22.33
N ASP A 51 -18.44 -3.57 21.81
CA ASP A 51 -18.36 -4.40 20.61
C ASP A 51 -18.06 -3.54 19.38
N ASP A 52 -18.61 -2.32 19.30
CA ASP A 52 -18.30 -1.36 18.24
C ASP A 52 -16.82 -0.96 18.24
N LEU A 53 -16.21 -0.84 19.43
CA LEU A 53 -14.77 -0.56 19.56
C LEU A 53 -13.93 -1.73 19.06
N VAL A 54 -14.34 -2.96 19.38
CA VAL A 54 -13.65 -4.17 18.92
C VAL A 54 -13.74 -4.27 17.40
N ASP A 55 -14.92 -4.05 16.82
CA ASP A 55 -15.12 -4.08 15.38
C ASP A 55 -14.39 -2.96 14.63
N ALA A 56 -14.29 -1.77 15.23
CA ALA A 56 -13.52 -0.65 14.71
C ALA A 56 -12.05 -0.98 14.52
N VAL A 57 -11.48 -1.82 15.40
CA VAL A 57 -10.08 -2.26 15.34
C VAL A 57 -9.94 -3.51 14.48
N LYS A 58 -10.86 -4.47 14.59
CA LYS A 58 -10.86 -5.75 13.86
C LYS A 58 -10.93 -5.53 12.35
N ARG A 59 -11.83 -4.66 11.86
CA ARG A 59 -12.06 -4.41 10.43
C ARG A 59 -10.80 -3.95 9.66
N PRO A 60 -10.12 -2.84 10.04
CA PRO A 60 -8.94 -2.38 9.31
C PRO A 60 -7.78 -3.38 9.41
N LEU A 61 -7.62 -4.07 10.55
CA LEU A 61 -6.59 -5.09 10.73
C LEU A 61 -6.76 -6.25 9.74
N TRP A 62 -8.00 -6.71 9.53
CA TRP A 62 -8.31 -7.74 8.54
C TRP A 62 -8.02 -7.30 7.10
N ILE A 63 -8.33 -6.05 6.76
CA ILE A 63 -8.03 -5.50 5.43
C ILE A 63 -6.52 -5.44 5.18
N ILE A 64 -5.74 -4.95 6.16
CA ILE A 64 -4.28 -4.89 6.08
C ILE A 64 -3.68 -6.29 5.97
N PHE A 65 -4.18 -7.24 6.78
CA PHE A 65 -3.75 -8.63 6.72
C PHE A 65 -3.97 -9.23 5.33
N GLY A 66 -5.16 -9.05 4.75
CA GLY A 66 -5.46 -9.52 3.40
C GLY A 66 -4.55 -8.92 2.33
N LEU A 67 -4.23 -7.63 2.45
CA LEU A 67 -3.31 -6.95 1.53
C LEU A 67 -1.89 -7.50 1.63
N ILE A 68 -1.38 -7.72 2.85
CA ILE A 68 -0.05 -8.30 3.08
C ILE A 68 0.01 -9.72 2.51
N ALA A 69 -1.03 -10.53 2.77
CA ALA A 69 -1.11 -11.88 2.23
C ALA A 69 -1.06 -11.86 0.70
N LEU A 70 -1.85 -11.00 0.05
CA LEU A 70 -1.83 -10.84 -1.41
C LEU A 70 -0.43 -10.49 -1.95
N ILE A 71 0.24 -9.52 -1.35
CA ILE A 71 1.59 -9.10 -1.76
C ILE A 71 2.59 -10.27 -1.60
N ALA A 72 2.51 -11.02 -0.51
CA ALA A 72 3.37 -12.19 -0.28
C ALA A 72 3.20 -13.25 -1.38
N PHE A 73 1.97 -13.53 -1.81
CA PHE A 73 1.72 -14.46 -2.93
C PHE A 73 2.23 -13.94 -4.26
N VAL A 74 2.08 -12.64 -4.53
CA VAL A 74 2.61 -12.03 -5.76
C VAL A 74 4.14 -12.14 -5.82
N ILE A 75 4.83 -11.86 -4.71
CA ILE A 75 6.29 -11.98 -4.62
C ILE A 75 6.72 -13.44 -4.83
N ALA A 76 6.05 -14.38 -4.17
CA ALA A 76 6.34 -15.80 -4.36
C ALA A 76 6.13 -16.24 -5.82
N GLY A 77 5.07 -15.78 -6.48
CA GLY A 77 4.80 -16.03 -7.89
C GLY A 77 5.91 -15.49 -8.80
N ILE A 78 6.29 -14.22 -8.63
CA ILE A 78 7.38 -13.62 -9.42
C ILE A 78 8.70 -14.38 -9.20
N LEU A 79 8.98 -14.81 -7.96
CA LEU A 79 10.18 -15.58 -7.64
C LEU A 79 10.17 -16.95 -8.34
N PHE A 80 9.00 -17.59 -8.46
CA PHE A 80 8.84 -18.82 -9.25
C PHE A 80 9.09 -18.59 -10.75
N LEU A 81 8.50 -17.54 -11.32
CA LEU A 81 8.66 -17.21 -12.74
C LEU A 81 10.12 -16.85 -13.11
N THR A 82 10.84 -16.17 -12.21
CA THR A 82 12.22 -15.71 -12.43
C THR A 82 13.29 -16.74 -12.06
N ALA A 83 12.91 -17.90 -11.53
CA ALA A 83 13.86 -18.93 -11.10
C ALA A 83 14.64 -19.59 -12.24
N ALA A 84 14.13 -19.52 -13.49
CA ALA A 84 14.79 -19.93 -14.73
C ALA A 84 15.50 -21.30 -14.70
N GLY A 85 14.99 -22.25 -13.89
CA GLY A 85 15.56 -23.60 -13.76
C GLY A 85 16.70 -23.75 -12.75
N SER A 86 17.13 -22.68 -12.06
CA SER A 86 18.13 -22.78 -11.00
C SER A 86 17.54 -23.43 -9.72
N PRO A 87 18.11 -24.54 -9.22
CA PRO A 87 17.57 -25.25 -8.06
C PRO A 87 17.46 -24.36 -6.80
N GLU A 88 18.47 -23.50 -6.58
CA GLU A 88 18.50 -22.54 -5.47
C GLU A 88 17.28 -21.61 -5.46
N LYS A 89 16.96 -20.99 -6.60
CA LYS A 89 15.86 -20.02 -6.67
C LYS A 89 14.50 -20.71 -6.62
N ILE A 90 14.39 -21.92 -7.16
CA ILE A 90 13.18 -22.73 -7.05
C ILE A 90 12.93 -23.10 -5.58
N ALA A 91 13.97 -23.48 -4.84
CA ALA A 91 13.87 -23.79 -3.41
C ALA A 91 13.42 -22.55 -2.62
N GLN A 92 14.01 -21.38 -2.90
CA GLN A 92 13.59 -20.12 -2.26
C GLN A 92 12.14 -19.75 -2.60
N ALA A 93 11.72 -19.88 -3.86
CA ALA A 93 10.35 -19.62 -4.30
C ALA A 93 9.33 -20.53 -3.57
N ARG A 94 9.67 -21.82 -3.44
CA ARG A 94 8.85 -22.81 -2.70
C ARG A 94 8.71 -22.44 -1.24
N THR A 95 9.81 -22.09 -0.58
CA THR A 95 9.79 -21.70 0.83
C THR A 95 8.96 -20.44 1.03
N ALA A 96 9.16 -19.41 0.19
CA ALA A 96 8.36 -18.18 0.24
C ALA A 96 6.86 -18.44 0.05
N PHE A 97 6.51 -19.32 -0.89
CA PHE A 97 5.13 -19.73 -1.11
C PHE A 97 4.55 -20.48 0.08
N LEU A 98 5.29 -21.43 0.66
CA LEU A 98 4.86 -22.18 1.85
C LEU A 98 4.60 -21.26 3.03
N TRP A 99 5.48 -20.28 3.28
CA TRP A 99 5.25 -19.28 4.32
C TRP A 99 4.00 -18.43 4.07
N GLY A 100 3.72 -18.08 2.81
CA GLY A 100 2.48 -17.41 2.43
C GLY A 100 1.24 -18.26 2.74
N VAL A 101 1.27 -19.55 2.37
CA VAL A 101 0.17 -20.50 2.65
C VAL A 101 -0.02 -20.68 4.16
N VAL A 102 1.05 -20.87 4.92
CA VAL A 102 1.00 -21.01 6.38
C VAL A 102 0.35 -19.77 7.02
N GLY A 103 0.71 -18.56 6.56
CA GLY A 103 0.11 -17.32 7.04
C GLY A 103 -1.40 -17.27 6.85
N VAL A 104 -1.89 -17.68 5.67
CA VAL A 104 -3.34 -17.76 5.40
C VAL A 104 -4.02 -18.80 6.26
N VAL A 105 -3.44 -20.00 6.39
CA VAL A 105 -4.01 -21.09 7.20
C VAL A 105 -4.15 -20.65 8.66
N VAL A 106 -3.11 -20.04 9.22
CA VAL A 106 -3.15 -19.50 10.60
C VAL A 106 -4.23 -18.42 10.73
N GLY A 107 -4.37 -17.53 9.74
CA GLY A 107 -5.42 -16.51 9.73
C GLY A 107 -6.83 -17.10 9.75
N ILE A 108 -7.08 -18.15 8.95
CA ILE A 108 -8.37 -18.86 8.92
C ILE A 108 -8.66 -19.52 10.27
N VAL A 109 -7.69 -20.23 10.84
CA VAL A 109 -7.85 -20.91 12.14
C VAL A 109 -8.14 -19.91 13.25
N ALA A 110 -7.40 -18.78 13.28
CA ALA A 110 -7.64 -17.71 14.23
C ALA A 110 -9.06 -17.14 14.11
N TYR A 111 -9.53 -16.90 12.89
CA TYR A 111 -10.89 -16.44 12.64
C TYR A 111 -11.93 -17.45 13.15
N SER A 112 -11.77 -18.74 12.82
CA SER A 112 -12.69 -19.79 13.24
C SER A 112 -12.82 -19.90 14.75
N ILE A 113 -11.71 -19.82 15.50
CA ILE A 113 -11.73 -19.88 16.97
C ILE A 113 -12.50 -18.69 17.55
N VAL A 114 -12.22 -17.48 17.07
CA VAL A 114 -12.90 -16.25 17.54
C VAL A 114 -14.40 -16.34 17.30
N THR A 115 -14.83 -16.77 16.10
CA THR A 115 -16.25 -16.95 15.79
C THR A 115 -16.94 -17.99 16.67
N ILE A 116 -16.25 -19.10 16.99
CA ILE A 116 -16.80 -20.12 17.90
C ILE A 116 -17.04 -19.53 19.29
N ILE A 117 -16.10 -18.74 19.82
CA ILE A 117 -16.23 -18.10 21.13
C ILE A 117 -17.35 -17.06 21.12
N GLU A 118 -17.42 -16.22 20.07
CA GLU A 118 -18.48 -15.21 19.88
C GLU A 118 -19.89 -15.85 19.78
N THR A 119 -20.01 -17.06 19.22
CA THR A 119 -21.30 -17.74 19.04
C THR A 119 -21.69 -18.63 20.22
N ALA A 120 -20.72 -19.06 21.03
CA ALA A 120 -20.95 -19.96 22.17
C ALA A 120 -21.32 -19.23 23.47
N LEU A 121 -21.15 -17.90 23.52
CA LEU A 121 -21.56 -17.02 24.61
C LEU A 121 -22.87 -16.31 24.25
#